data_AF-A0A5N6YFT9-F1
#
_entry.id   AF-A0A5N6YFT9-F1
#
_cell.length_a   1.000
_cell.length_b   1.000
_cell.length_c   1.000
_cell.angle_alpha   90.00
_cell.angle_beta   90.00
_cell.angle_gamma   90.00
#
_symmetry.space_group_name_H-M   'P 1'
#
loop_
_entity.id
_entity.type
_entity.pdbx_description
1 polymer ?
#
loop_
_entity_poly.entity_id
_entity_poly.type
_entity_poly.pdbx_seq_one_letter_code
_entity_poly.pdbx_strand_id
1 'polypeptide(L)'
;MLNGTDPKAIDLPTLVQIREATDFLSVADSSYKVVRVKNRLAVKFGNGISPAEAEIMKLLAANSKVPVPKVYATFKEPEIKITFIIMEYISGDNLQTLLRPSRPARRPTFVS
;
A
#
# COMPACT_ATOMS: atom_id res chain seq x y z
N MET A 1 -14.70 32.89 -17.46
CA MET A 1 -15.37 31.57 -17.54
C MET A 1 -14.44 30.56 -16.85
N LEU A 2 -14.71 30.24 -15.58
CA LEU A 2 -13.86 29.36 -14.77
C LEU A 2 -14.33 27.91 -14.93
N ASN A 3 -13.67 27.12 -15.77
CA ASN A 3 -13.80 25.66 -15.73
C ASN A 3 -12.60 25.09 -14.98
N GLY A 4 -12.55 25.34 -13.68
CA GLY A 4 -11.68 24.63 -12.75
C GLY A 4 -12.37 23.34 -12.33
N THR A 5 -12.08 22.22 -13.01
CA THR A 5 -12.21 20.92 -12.35
C THR A 5 -11.06 20.82 -11.36
N ASP A 6 -11.30 21.30 -10.15
CA ASP A 6 -10.40 21.04 -9.03
C ASP A 6 -10.27 19.51 -8.87
N PRO A 7 -9.05 18.96 -8.76
CA PRO A 7 -8.86 17.55 -8.49
C PRO A 7 -9.57 17.24 -7.17
N LYS A 8 -10.60 16.37 -7.24
CA LYS A 8 -11.38 15.87 -6.09
C LYS A 8 -10.50 15.75 -4.85
N ALA A 9 -10.68 16.66 -3.90
CA ALA A 9 -9.91 16.68 -2.66
C ALA A 9 -10.06 15.32 -1.98
N ILE A 10 -8.93 14.65 -1.73
CA ILE A 10 -8.93 13.33 -1.12
C ILE A 10 -9.14 13.52 0.37
N ASP A 11 -10.22 12.95 0.89
CA ASP A 11 -10.58 12.99 2.31
C ASP A 11 -9.63 12.09 3.12
N LEU A 12 -8.51 12.66 3.56
CA LEU A 12 -7.47 11.96 4.31
C LEU A 12 -8.01 11.44 5.66
N PRO A 13 -7.59 10.26 6.12
CA PRO A 13 -8.01 9.71 7.40
C PRO A 13 -7.38 10.48 8.56
N THR A 14 -8.10 10.55 9.67
CA THR A 14 -7.55 11.03 10.94
C THR A 14 -6.69 9.96 11.60
N LEU A 15 -5.83 10.36 12.54
CA LEU A 15 -5.04 9.41 13.32
C LEU A 15 -5.91 8.41 14.09
N VAL A 16 -7.05 8.85 14.61
CA VAL A 16 -8.02 7.98 15.28
C VAL A 16 -8.53 6.92 14.31
N GLN A 17 -8.95 7.31 13.11
CA GLN A 17 -9.41 6.37 12.08
C GLN A 17 -8.34 5.36 11.66
N ILE A 18 -7.06 5.78 11.61
CA ILE A 18 -5.94 4.88 11.31
C ILE A 18 -5.72 3.88 12.45
N ARG A 19 -5.77 4.33 13.70
CA ARG A 19 -5.49 3.51 14.89
C ARG A 19 -6.60 2.50 15.19
N GLU A 20 -7.85 2.89 14.95
CA GLU A 20 -9.03 2.04 15.14
C GLU A 20 -9.30 1.12 13.93
N ALA A 21 -8.51 1.22 12.86
CA ALA A 21 -8.67 0.36 11.70
C ALA A 21 -8.33 -1.10 12.05
N THR A 22 -9.24 -2.01 11.68
CA THR A 22 -9.11 -3.46 11.92
C THR A 22 -8.76 -4.25 10.65
N ASP A 23 -8.85 -3.62 9.48
CA ASP A 23 -8.49 -4.22 8.19
C ASP A 23 -6.98 -4.08 7.94
N PHE A 24 -6.21 -5.01 8.52
CA PHE A 24 -4.76 -5.08 8.37
C PHE A 24 -4.37 -5.78 7.06
N LEU A 25 -3.55 -5.09 6.26
CA LEU A 25 -2.97 -5.60 5.01
C LEU A 25 -1.55 -6.16 5.22
N SER A 26 -0.90 -5.83 6.34
CA SER A 26 0.39 -6.38 6.75
C SER A 26 0.22 -7.61 7.63
N VAL A 27 1.27 -8.43 7.74
CA VAL A 27 1.36 -9.52 8.71
C VAL A 27 1.43 -8.98 10.15
N ALA A 28 0.98 -9.77 11.14
CA ALA A 28 0.84 -9.31 12.52
C ALA A 28 2.16 -8.87 13.20
N ASP A 29 3.28 -9.52 12.85
CA ASP A 29 4.57 -9.34 13.52
C ASP A 29 5.56 -8.42 12.76
N SER A 30 5.09 -7.64 11.78
CA SER A 30 5.98 -6.71 11.07
C SER A 30 6.31 -5.46 11.90
N SER A 31 7.52 -4.92 11.73
CA SER A 31 8.00 -3.67 12.37
C SER A 31 7.25 -2.40 11.90
N TYR A 32 6.35 -2.57 10.93
CA TYR A 32 5.42 -1.59 10.43
C TYR A 32 4.04 -2.23 10.31
N LYS A 33 3.00 -1.42 10.25
CA LYS A 33 1.63 -1.86 9.99
C LYS A 33 1.14 -1.23 8.70
N VAL A 34 0.34 -1.98 7.93
CA VAL A 34 -0.43 -1.45 6.81
C VAL A 34 -1.89 -1.70 7.12
N VAL A 35 -2.70 -0.65 7.15
CA VAL A 35 -4.15 -0.76 7.36
C VAL A 35 -4.90 -0.15 6.19
N ARG A 36 -6.06 -0.72 5.87
CA ARG A 36 -7.01 -0.12 4.94
C ARG A 36 -7.98 0.79 5.70
N VAL A 37 -8.18 1.99 5.19
CA VAL A 37 -9.08 2.99 5.78
C VAL A 37 -9.96 3.60 4.68
N LYS A 38 -11.23 3.87 5.00
CA LYS A 38 -12.22 4.46 4.06
C LYS A 38 -12.32 3.72 2.70
N ASN A 39 -12.09 2.40 2.68
CA ASN A 39 -12.10 1.49 1.52
C ASN A 39 -11.14 1.80 0.35
N ARG A 40 -10.55 3.00 0.27
CA ARG A 40 -9.73 3.45 -0.87
C ARG A 40 -8.31 3.84 -0.50
N LEU A 41 -8.00 3.88 0.80
CA LEU A 41 -6.71 4.33 1.30
C LEU A 41 -6.02 3.19 2.04
N ALA A 42 -4.74 3.03 1.78
CA ALA A 42 -3.84 2.23 2.59
C ALA A 42 -2.95 3.19 3.38
N VAL A 43 -2.72 2.87 4.66
CA VAL A 43 -1.84 3.66 5.52
C VAL A 43 -0.75 2.75 6.06
N LYS A 44 0.49 3.02 5.66
CA LYS A 44 1.67 2.35 6.19
C LYS A 44 2.23 3.20 7.33
N PHE A 45 2.44 2.60 8.51
CA PHE A 45 2.99 3.33 9.65
C PHE A 45 3.87 2.48 10.57
N GLY A 46 4.87 3.10 11.20
CA GLY A 46 5.80 2.43 12.11
C GLY A 46 7.05 3.25 12.41
N ASN A 47 7.84 2.78 13.39
CA ASN A 47 9.07 3.46 13.84
C ASN A 47 10.23 3.33 12.85
N GLY A 48 10.25 2.28 12.02
CA GLY A 48 11.30 1.99 11.05
C GLY A 48 11.02 2.51 9.63
N ILE A 49 9.96 3.28 9.42
CA ILE A 49 9.58 3.75 8.08
C ILE A 49 10.32 5.05 7.76
N SER A 50 11.08 5.01 6.68
CA SER A 50 11.76 6.17 6.11
C SER A 50 10.81 6.99 5.23
N PRO A 51 10.75 8.33 5.37
CA PRO A 51 10.05 9.20 4.43
C PRO A 51 10.48 9.02 2.97
N ALA A 52 11.71 8.55 2.72
CA ALA A 52 12.22 8.26 1.38
C ALA A 52 11.38 7.23 0.62
N GLU A 53 10.65 6.35 1.32
CA GLU A 53 9.75 5.39 0.68
C GLU A 53 8.65 6.10 -0.14
N ALA A 54 8.11 7.20 0.38
CA ALA A 54 7.12 8.03 -0.32
C ALA A 54 7.72 8.76 -1.53
N GLU A 55 8.96 9.23 -1.41
CA GLU A 55 9.68 9.92 -2.49
C GLU A 55 10.01 8.95 -3.63
N ILE A 56 10.49 7.75 -3.30
CA ILE A 56 10.78 6.70 -4.28
C ILE A 56 9.50 6.29 -5.02
N MET A 57 8.37 6.12 -4.32
CA MET A 57 7.09 5.83 -4.97
C MET A 57 6.67 6.93 -5.95
N LYS A 58 6.81 8.21 -5.57
CA LYS A 58 6.52 9.34 -6.47
C LYS A 58 7.44 9.35 -7.69
N LEU A 59 8.74 9.06 -7.49
CA LEU A 59 9.71 8.96 -8.58
C LEU A 59 9.36 7.81 -9.54
N LEU A 60 9.02 6.64 -9.03
CA LEU A 60 8.60 5.50 -9.83
C LEU A 60 7.32 5.79 -10.61
N ALA A 61 6.33 6.45 -9.99
CA ALA A 61 5.09 6.86 -10.66
C ALA A 61 5.35 7.80 -11.85
N ALA A 62 6.37 8.66 -11.76
CA ALA A 62 6.74 9.59 -12.82
C ALA A 62 7.60 8.97 -13.93
N ASN A 63 8.35 7.91 -13.63
CA ASN A 63 9.44 7.41 -14.50
C ASN A 63 9.33 5.94 -14.90
N SER A 64 8.30 5.22 -14.45
CA SER A 64 8.12 3.78 -14.73
C SER A 64 6.73 3.46 -15.25
N LYS A 65 6.61 2.34 -15.96
CA LYS A 65 5.33 1.73 -16.35
C LYS A 65 4.79 0.76 -15.31
N VAL A 66 5.57 0.45 -14.28
CA VAL A 66 5.13 -0.40 -13.17
C VAL A 66 4.10 0.38 -12.35
N PRO A 67 2.88 -0.14 -12.17
CA PRO A 67 1.88 0.52 -11.35
C PRO A 67 2.34 0.56 -9.89
N VAL A 68 2.36 1.76 -9.32
CA VAL A 68 2.69 1.99 -7.91
C VAL A 68 1.56 2.78 -7.24
N PRO A 69 1.32 2.59 -5.93
CA PRO A 69 0.30 3.36 -5.21
C PRO A 69 0.57 4.87 -5.28
N LYS A 70 -0.46 5.66 -5.57
CA LYS A 70 -0.36 7.12 -5.46
C LYS A 70 -0.23 7.54 -4.00
N VAL A 71 0.84 8.26 -3.67
CA VAL A 71 1.05 8.83 -2.33
C VAL A 71 0.24 10.13 -2.19
N TYR A 72 -0.57 10.22 -1.14
CA TYR A 72 -1.38 11.40 -0.85
C TYR A 72 -0.80 12.28 0.26
N ALA A 73 -0.23 11.66 1.30
CA ALA A 73 0.39 12.40 2.39
C ALA A 73 1.48 11.57 3.07
N THR A 74 2.43 12.27 3.69
CA THR A 74 3.47 11.67 4.53
C THR A 74 3.74 12.62 5.69
N PHE A 75 3.71 12.09 6.90
CA PHE A 75 3.97 12.89 8.10
C PHE A 75 4.52 12.00 9.22
N LYS A 76 5.07 12.64 10.24
CA LYS A 76 5.63 11.96 11.41
C LYS A 76 4.97 12.49 12.67
N GLU A 77 4.53 11.58 13.54
CA GLU A 77 4.06 11.95 14.87
C GLU A 77 5.30 12.20 15.76
N PRO A 78 5.52 13.44 16.23
CA PRO A 78 6.79 13.81 16.89
C PRO A 78 7.04 13.06 18.19
N GLU A 79 5.98 12.84 18.96
CA GLU A 79 6.03 12.31 20.33
C GLU A 79 6.52 10.86 20.36
N ILE A 80 5.95 10.02 19.48
CA ILE A 80 6.25 8.58 19.43
C ILE A 80 7.13 8.20 18.24
N LYS A 81 7.55 9.17 17.42
CA LYS A 81 8.42 9.01 16.24
C LYS A 81 7.89 8.04 15.18
N ILE A 82 6.58 7.80 15.13
CA ILE A 82 5.94 6.99 14.08
C ILE A 82 5.81 7.84 12.80
N THR A 83 6.31 7.30 11.69
CA THR A 83 6.06 7.85 10.35
C THR A 83 4.79 7.22 9.78
N PHE A 84 3.98 8.02 9.10
CA PHE A 84 2.77 7.61 8.40
C PHE A 84 2.90 7.95 6.91
N ILE A 85 2.55 7.01 6.05
CA ILE A 85 2.43 7.20 4.60
C ILE A 85 1.00 6.83 4.21
N ILE A 86 0.23 7.83 3.76
CA ILE A 86 -1.12 7.64 3.26
C ILE A 86 -1.05 7.52 1.73
N MET A 87 -1.55 6.41 1.21
CA MET A 87 -1.46 6.07 -0.21
C MET A 87 -2.74 5.41 -0.71
N GLU A 88 -2.85 5.30 -2.03
CA GLU A 88 -3.91 4.56 -2.70
C GLU A 88 -3.92 3.08 -2.27
N TYR A 89 -5.10 2.57 -1.95
CA TYR A 89 -5.30 1.13 -1.81
C TYR A 89 -5.52 0.51 -3.19
N ILE A 90 -4.61 -0.38 -3.60
CA ILE A 90 -4.74 -1.18 -4.81
C ILE A 90 -5.35 -2.53 -4.43
N SER A 91 -6.55 -2.82 -4.94
CA SER A 91 -7.18 -4.13 -4.77
C SER A 91 -6.50 -5.17 -5.65
N GLY A 92 -6.24 -6.35 -5.10
CA GLY A 92 -5.74 -7.50 -5.85
C GLY A 92 -5.24 -8.61 -4.92
N ASP A 93 -5.01 -9.78 -5.50
CA ASP A 93 -4.34 -10.87 -4.80
C ASP A 93 -2.84 -10.61 -4.75
N ASN A 94 -2.21 -10.93 -3.62
CA ASN A 94 -0.76 -10.89 -3.54
C ASN A 94 -0.15 -12.00 -4.41
N LEU A 95 1.08 -11.75 -4.88
CA LEU A 95 1.76 -12.67 -5.79
C LEU A 95 2.00 -14.05 -5.16
N GLN A 96 2.17 -14.14 -3.84
CA GLN A 96 2.34 -15.43 -3.15
C GLN A 96 1.09 -16.32 -3.25
N THR A 97 -0.11 -15.73 -3.16
CA THR A 97 -1.37 -16.45 -3.36
C THR A 97 -1.44 -17.03 -4.77
N LEU A 98 -1.07 -16.24 -5.78
CA LEU A 98 -1.13 -16.62 -7.19
C LEU A 98 -0.04 -17.63 -7.58
N LEU A 99 1.13 -17.55 -6.97
CA LEU A 99 2.28 -18.41 -7.25
C LEU A 99 2.29 -19.72 -6.47
N ARG A 100 1.20 -20.10 -5.76
CA ARG A 100 1.11 -21.46 -5.22
C ARG A 100 1.34 -22.45 -6.38
N PRO A 101 2.26 -23.42 -6.23
CA PRO A 101 2.56 -24.34 -7.31
C PRO A 101 1.28 -25.04 -7.72
N SER A 102 0.83 -24.77 -8.95
CA SER A 102 -0.20 -25.57 -9.59
C SER A 102 0.32 -27.01 -9.65
N ARG A 103 -0.56 -27.99 -9.40
CA ARG A 103 -0.26 -29.42 -9.30
C ARG A 103 0.82 -29.85 -10.31
N PRO A 104 1.72 -30.79 -9.95
CA PRO A 104 2.76 -31.23 -10.87
C PRO A 104 2.12 -31.66 -12.18
N ALA A 105 2.56 -31.03 -13.28
CA ALA A 105 2.20 -31.43 -14.62
C ALA A 105 2.48 -32.94 -14.73
N ARG A 106 1.44 -33.73 -15.00
CA ARG A 106 1.59 -35.17 -15.24
C ARG A 106 2.52 -35.30 -16.45
N ARG A 107 3.78 -35.65 -16.21
CA ARG A 107 4.69 -36.05 -17.29
C ARG A 107 4.07 -37.30 -17.94
N PRO A 108 3.82 -37.33 -19.26
CA PRO A 108 3.45 -38.58 -19.90
C PRO A 108 4.64 -39.53 -19.76
N THR A 109 4.42 -40.66 -19.10
CA THR A 109 5.33 -41.79 -19.10
C THR A 109 5.42 -42.30 -20.54
N PHE A 110 6.55 -42.10 -21.20
CA PHE A 110 6.88 -42.87 -22.38
C PHE A 110 7.34 -44.25 -21.89
N VAL A 111 6.50 -45.25 -22.08
CA VAL A 111 6.87 -46.66 -21.93
C VAL A 111 7.64 -47.05 -23.20
N SER A 112 8.82 -47.62 -23.01
CA SER A 112 9.68 -48.11 -24.09
C SER A 112 9.33 -49.53 -24.49
#